data_AF-A0A089Q3W5-F1
#
_entry.id   AF-A0A089Q3W5-F1
#
_cell.length_a   1.000
_cell.length_b   1.000
_cell.length_c   1.000
_cell.angle_alpha   90.00
_cell.angle_beta   90.00
_cell.angle_gamma   90.00
#
_symmetry.space_group_name_H-M   'P 1'
#
loop_
_entity.id
_entity.type
_entity.pdbx_description
1 polymer ?
#
loop_
_entity_poly.entity_id
_entity_poly.type
_entity_poly.pdbx_seq_one_letter_code
_entity_poly.pdbx_strand_id
1 'polypeptide(L)'
;MLKRLVTGQLSLPMTFWGWGFCGGFLLGLVGIVGIHANLPALVPLSYLLKIVLFSAVLSGVTCILRRKITVFGVLAFLVVLVQVVMGVVMAVGLSSLLFK
;
A
#
# COMPACT_ATOMS: atom_id res chain seq x y z
N MET A 1 8.08 -12.90 -7.35
CA MET A 1 6.85 -12.13 -7.64
C MET A 1 7.05 -10.63 -7.38
N LEU A 2 7.53 -10.22 -6.19
CA LEU A 2 7.74 -8.80 -5.83
C LEU A 2 8.51 -7.96 -6.87
N LYS A 3 9.62 -8.48 -7.42
CA LYS A 3 10.38 -7.81 -8.48
C LYS A 3 9.52 -7.48 -9.71
N ARG A 4 8.59 -8.36 -10.10
CA ARG A 4 7.68 -8.13 -11.23
C ARG A 4 6.60 -7.09 -10.92
N LEU A 5 6.18 -7.01 -9.65
CA LEU A 5 5.28 -5.97 -9.16
C LEU A 5 5.92 -4.59 -9.26
N VAL A 6 7.11 -4.43 -8.67
CA VAL A 6 7.84 -3.16 -8.64
C VAL A 6 8.24 -2.70 -10.05
N THR A 7 8.65 -3.62 -10.92
CA THR A 7 9.07 -3.28 -12.29
C THR A 7 7.91 -3.07 -13.26
N GLY A 8 6.65 -3.16 -12.80
CA GLY A 8 5.47 -2.96 -13.66
C GLY A 8 5.34 -4.00 -14.77
N GLN A 9 5.84 -5.22 -14.55
CA GLN A 9 5.69 -6.34 -15.49
C GLN A 9 4.32 -7.03 -15.36
N LEU A 10 3.58 -6.74 -14.30
CA LEU A 10 2.20 -7.19 -14.11
C LEU A 10 1.22 -6.27 -14.84
N SER A 11 0.05 -6.82 -15.19
CA SER A 11 -1.02 -6.01 -15.78
C SER A 11 -1.54 -4.98 -14.77
N LEU A 12 -2.00 -3.83 -15.26
CA LEU A 12 -2.56 -2.73 -14.47
C LEU A 12 -3.67 -3.16 -13.50
N PRO A 13 -4.69 -3.95 -13.92
CA PRO A 13 -5.69 -4.44 -12.98
C PRO A 13 -5.09 -5.38 -11.92
N MET A 14 -4.09 -6.20 -12.27
CA MET A 14 -3.49 -7.11 -11.30
C MET A 14 -2.60 -6.39 -10.28
N THR A 15 -1.89 -5.33 -10.70
CA THR A 15 -1.12 -4.45 -9.80
C THR A 15 -2.03 -3.67 -8.87
N PHE A 16 -3.07 -3.03 -9.41
CA PHE A 16 -3.95 -2.17 -8.63
C PHE A 16 -4.95 -2.96 -7.77
N TRP A 17 -5.76 -3.84 -8.35
CA TRP A 17 -6.77 -4.60 -7.60
C TRP A 17 -6.17 -5.75 -6.80
N GLY A 18 -5.28 -6.51 -7.44
CA GLY A 18 -4.68 -7.69 -6.81
C GLY A 18 -3.74 -7.32 -5.67
N TRP A 19 -2.76 -6.44 -5.93
CA TRP A 19 -1.77 -6.10 -4.91
C TRP A 19 -2.13 -4.86 -4.10
N GLY A 20 -2.61 -3.80 -4.74
CA GLY A 20 -3.00 -2.56 -4.04
C GLY A 20 -4.22 -2.77 -3.14
N PHE A 21 -5.38 -3.06 -3.74
CA PHE A 21 -6.64 -3.16 -3.00
C PHE A 21 -6.69 -4.41 -2.10
N CYS A 22 -6.52 -5.61 -2.67
CA CYS A 22 -6.62 -6.84 -1.90
C CYS A 22 -5.49 -6.98 -0.85
N GLY A 23 -4.25 -6.64 -1.21
CA GLY A 23 -3.15 -6.64 -0.24
C GLY A 23 -3.32 -5.60 0.87
N GLY A 24 -3.80 -4.39 0.54
CA GLY A 24 -4.11 -3.37 1.53
C GLY A 24 -5.27 -3.76 2.46
N PHE A 25 -6.29 -4.44 1.93
CA PHE A 25 -7.42 -4.96 2.68
C PHE A 25 -7.00 -6.05 3.66
N LEU A 26 -6.21 -7.03 3.20
CA LEU A 26 -5.67 -8.10 4.06
C LEU A 26 -4.83 -7.55 5.22
N LEU A 27 -3.94 -6.61 4.94
CA LEU A 27 -3.12 -5.98 5.99
C LEU A 27 -3.98 -5.17 6.97
N GLY A 28 -5.06 -4.55 6.49
CA GLY A 28 -6.05 -3.90 7.35
C GLY A 28 -6.75 -4.87 8.30
N LEU A 29 -7.17 -6.03 7.80
CA LEU A 29 -7.73 -7.10 8.64
C LEU A 29 -6.74 -7.61 9.67
N VAL A 30 -5.47 -7.81 9.29
CA VAL A 30 -4.41 -8.20 10.23
C VAL A 30 -4.26 -7.17 11.35
N GLY A 31 -4.33 -5.87 11.04
CA GLY A 31 -4.33 -4.82 12.04
C GLY A 31 -5.50 -4.92 13.03
N ILE A 32 -6.71 -5.16 12.53
CA ILE A 32 -7.92 -5.34 13.37
C ILE A 32 -7.82 -6.59 14.23
N VAL A 33 -7.35 -7.71 13.67
CA VAL A 33 -7.12 -8.95 14.40
C VAL A 33 -6.08 -8.74 15.50
N GLY A 34 -5.03 -7.96 15.25
CA GLY A 34 -4.04 -7.59 16.25
C GLY A 34 -4.64 -6.88 17.47
N ILE A 35 -5.63 -6.01 17.26
CA ILE A 35 -6.37 -5.34 18.34
C ILE A 35 -7.19 -6.37 19.12
N HIS A 36 -7.98 -7.20 18.45
CA HIS A 36 -8.84 -8.20 19.12
C HIS A 36 -8.03 -9.29 19.85
N ALA A 37 -6.84 -9.63 19.35
CA ALA A 37 -5.97 -10.63 19.96
C ALA A 37 -5.11 -10.07 21.12
N ASN A 38 -5.23 -8.78 21.47
CA ASN A 38 -4.34 -8.09 22.42
C ASN A 38 -2.85 -8.20 22.06
N LEU A 39 -2.51 -8.20 20.76
CA LEU A 39 -1.14 -8.06 20.27
C LEU A 39 -0.94 -6.63 19.72
N PRO A 40 -0.64 -5.65 20.59
CA PRO A 40 -0.51 -4.25 20.17
C PRO A 40 0.64 -4.02 19.18
N ALA A 41 1.67 -4.88 19.19
CA ALA A 41 2.78 -4.82 18.24
C ALA A 41 2.40 -5.17 16.79
N LEU A 42 1.30 -5.90 16.58
CA LEU A 42 0.84 -6.31 15.24
C LEU A 42 0.26 -5.11 14.46
N VAL A 43 -0.28 -4.12 15.17
CA VAL A 43 -0.85 -2.91 14.59
C VAL A 43 0.21 -2.07 13.87
N PRO A 44 1.29 -1.57 14.50
CA PRO A 44 2.32 -0.79 13.82
C PRO A 44 3.06 -1.62 12.75
N LEU A 45 3.23 -2.92 12.97
CA LEU A 45 3.79 -3.83 11.98
C LEU A 45 2.92 -3.89 10.71
N SER A 46 1.60 -4.01 10.86
CA SER A 46 0.67 -4.03 9.72
C SER A 46 0.71 -2.73 8.92
N TYR A 47 0.85 -1.58 9.58
CA TYR A 47 1.01 -0.27 8.93
C TYR A 47 2.34 -0.17 8.17
N LEU A 48 3.45 -0.64 8.74
CA LEU A 48 4.75 -0.68 8.06
C LEU A 48 4.69 -1.54 6.80
N LEU A 49 4.14 -2.75 6.89
CA LEU A 49 3.96 -3.61 5.71
C LEU A 49 3.04 -2.96 4.67
N LYS A 50 1.99 -2.24 5.11
CA LYS A 50 1.07 -1.56 4.22
C LYS A 50 1.76 -0.44 3.42
N ILE A 51 2.64 0.33 4.06
CA ILE A 51 3.45 1.37 3.39
C ILE A 51 4.42 0.75 2.37
N VAL A 52 5.09 -0.33 2.73
CA VAL A 52 5.99 -1.06 1.81
C VAL A 52 5.21 -1.63 0.62
N LEU A 53 4.03 -2.18 0.86
CA LEU A 53 3.17 -2.70 -0.20
C LEU A 53 2.72 -1.60 -1.15
N PHE A 54 2.18 -0.49 -0.63
CA PHE A 54 1.68 0.59 -1.48
C PHE A 54 2.80 1.32 -2.23
N SER A 55 3.99 1.46 -1.65
CA SER A 55 5.15 2.02 -2.38
C SER A 55 5.61 1.09 -3.52
N ALA A 56 5.59 -0.23 -3.31
CA ALA A 56 5.86 -1.19 -4.37
C ALA A 56 4.80 -1.17 -5.49
N VAL A 57 3.52 -1.05 -5.13
CA VAL A 57 2.41 -0.90 -6.09
C VAL A 57 2.53 0.41 -6.84
N LEU A 58 2.84 1.51 -6.15
CA LEU A 58 3.06 2.82 -6.77
C LEU A 58 4.17 2.73 -7.82
N SER A 59 5.33 2.19 -7.45
CA SER A 59 6.47 1.99 -8.36
C SER A 59 6.08 1.16 -9.58
N GLY A 60 5.34 0.06 -9.38
CA GLY A 60 4.82 -0.78 -10.45
C GLY A 60 3.91 -0.02 -11.41
N VAL A 61 2.95 0.73 -10.87
CA VAL A 61 2.04 1.57 -11.66
C VAL A 61 2.83 2.64 -12.43
N THR A 62 3.79 3.32 -11.81
CA THR A 62 4.64 4.31 -12.49
C THR A 62 5.41 3.70 -13.66
N CYS A 63 5.96 2.50 -13.48
CA CYS A 63 6.65 1.77 -14.55
C CYS A 63 5.71 1.38 -15.71
N ILE A 64 4.46 1.00 -15.42
CA ILE A 64 3.44 0.71 -16.44
C ILE A 64 3.09 1.99 -17.22
N LEU A 65 2.85 3.11 -16.52
CA LEU A 65 2.53 4.40 -17.15
C LEU A 65 3.68 4.92 -18.03
N ARG A 66 4.94 4.69 -17.60
CA ARG A 66 6.12 5.07 -18.39
C ARG A 66 6.15 4.37 -19.76
N ARG A 67 5.61 3.15 -19.87
CA ARG A 67 5.53 2.42 -21.15
C ARG A 67 4.30 2.81 -21.96
N LYS A 68 3.16 3.01 -21.31
CA LYS A 68 1.90 3.35 -21.97
C LYS A 68 1.04 4.21 -21.04
N ILE A 69 0.87 5.48 -21.39
CA ILE A 69 -0.04 6.37 -20.68
C ILE A 69 -1.47 5.96 -21.00
N THR A 70 -2.24 5.63 -19.97
CA THR A 70 -3.65 5.29 -20.07
C THR A 70 -4.41 6.04 -18.97
N VAL A 71 -5.64 6.46 -19.25
CA VAL A 71 -6.47 7.22 -18.29
C VAL A 71 -6.67 6.43 -16.99
N PHE A 72 -7.00 5.13 -17.11
CA PHE A 72 -7.13 4.23 -15.96
C PHE A 72 -5.83 4.07 -15.17
N GLY A 73 -4.68 4.11 -15.84
CA GLY A 73 -3.39 4.08 -15.15
C GLY A 73 -3.11 5.34 -14.35
N VAL A 74 -3.40 6.52 -14.91
CA VAL A 74 -3.24 7.79 -14.20
C VAL A 74 -4.16 7.87 -12.98
N LEU A 75 -5.41 7.41 -13.12
CA LEU A 75 -6.34 7.26 -12.00
C LEU A 75 -5.79 6.31 -10.93
N ALA A 76 -5.34 5.11 -11.31
CA ALA A 76 -4.75 4.15 -10.39
C ALA A 76 -3.52 4.73 -9.66
N PHE A 77 -2.66 5.46 -10.38
CA PHE A 77 -1.50 6.13 -9.82
C PHE A 77 -1.90 7.16 -8.76
N LEU A 78 -2.85 8.06 -9.07
CA LEU A 78 -3.34 9.08 -8.15
C LEU A 78 -3.94 8.45 -6.88
N VAL A 79 -4.77 7.43 -7.03
CA VAL A 79 -5.39 6.74 -5.89
C VAL A 79 -4.33 6.10 -4.98
N VAL A 80 -3.34 5.40 -5.56
CA VAL A 80 -2.26 4.77 -4.78
C VAL A 80 -1.37 5.83 -4.13
N LEU A 81 -1.09 6.94 -4.82
CA LEU A 81 -0.30 8.04 -4.27
C LEU A 81 -0.96 8.64 -3.03
N VAL A 82 -2.27 8.91 -3.09
CA VAL A 82 -3.04 9.39 -1.94
C VAL A 82 -2.98 8.38 -0.80
N GLN A 83 -3.10 7.07 -1.07
CA GLN A 83 -2.97 6.05 -0.03
C GLN A 83 -1.58 6.02 0.62
N VAL A 84 -0.51 6.20 -0.14
CA VAL A 84 0.85 6.29 0.42
C VAL A 84 0.98 7.51 1.33
N VAL A 85 0.52 8.68 0.88
CA VAL A 85 0.58 9.92 1.68
C VAL A 85 -0.23 9.78 2.97
N MET A 86 -1.47 9.29 2.88
CA MET A 86 -2.30 9.04 4.05
C MET A 86 -1.66 8.02 5.00
N GLY A 87 -1.02 6.97 4.46
CA GLY A 87 -0.29 5.99 5.26
C GLY A 87 0.90 6.59 6.04
N VAL A 88 1.67 7.47 5.40
CA VAL A 88 2.78 8.19 6.05
C VAL A 88 2.25 9.13 7.14
N VAL A 89 1.21 9.91 6.85
CA VAL A 89 0.58 10.81 7.84
C VAL A 89 0.09 10.02 9.05
N MET A 90 -0.56 8.86 8.81
CA MET A 90 -1.07 8.02 9.90
C MET A 90 0.05 7.40 10.74
N ALA A 91 1.17 7.01 10.11
CA ALA A 91 2.35 6.52 10.83
C ALA A 91 3.00 7.61 11.70
N VAL A 92 3.12 8.84 11.18
CA VAL A 92 3.63 10.01 11.95
C VAL A 92 2.66 10.40 13.07
N GLY A 93 1.34 10.34 12.81
CA GLY A 93 0.33 10.56 13.84
C GLY A 93 0.42 9.53 14.97
N LEU A 94 0.58 8.24 14.64
CA LEU A 94 0.77 7.17 15.62
C LEU A 94 2.05 7.34 16.44
N SER A 95 3.17 7.73 15.82
CA SER A 95 4.40 7.98 16.58
C SER A 95 4.23 9.16 17.54
N SER A 96 3.53 10.23 17.14
CA SER A 96 3.25 11.36 18.03
C SER A 96 2.41 11.00 19.26
N LEU A 97 1.58 9.95 19.19
CA LEU A 97 0.79 9.45 20.31
C LEU A 97 1.59 8.53 21.24
N LEU A 98 2.62 7.85 20.74
CA LEU A 98 3.49 6.95 21.52
C LEU A 98 4.60 7.68 22.28
N PHE A 99 5.04 8.86 21.80
CA PHE A 99 6.10 9.67 22.42
C PHE A 99 5.55 10.82 23.29
N LYS A 100 4.31 10.69 23.78
CA LYS A 100 3.69 11.67 24.67
C LYS A 100 3.76 11.25 26.13
#